data_AF-A0A834J2F5-F1
#
_entry.id   AF-A0A834J2F5-F1
#
_cell.length_a   1.000
_cell.length_b   1.000
_cell.length_c   1.000
_cell.angle_alpha   90.00
_cell.angle_beta   90.00
_cell.angle_gamma   90.00
#
_symmetry.space_group_name_H-M   'P 1'
#
loop_
_entity.id
_entity.type
_entity.pdbx_description
1 polymer ?
#
loop_
_entity_poly.entity_id
_entity_poly.type
_entity_poly.pdbx_seq_one_letter_code
_entity_poly.pdbx_strand_id
1 'polypeptide(L)'
;MEITGVRVGETESKIISGSAGDKPGQRRPNEADEIFYMHPDIMYGEISARIKLHVDGSGFHRNFTYHIKLNNFTTNNCYISLHFVLPSALYVNINELADLRRVDKINICSVGEKNIELFMENANSQNITFCSLINNGTCIASLPIHQRYQYPKENGDYENIILKKPILLIGCKQRIKEYRVSKTDICPLCANMMIKWREIPYVIDEIDYIWTVPIGNTSFSPCVTCITLLTTIIGTVFLMGTIWKTMSKEHLKEN
;
A
#
# COMPACT_ATOMS: atom_id res chain seq x y z
N MET A 1 16.16 -66.26 -21.74
CA MET A 1 14.72 -66.52 -21.90
C MET A 1 14.19 -65.43 -22.82
N GLU A 2 14.42 -65.62 -24.12
CA GLU A 2 13.39 -66.03 -25.12
C GLU A 2 12.35 -64.92 -25.34
N ILE A 3 12.49 -64.11 -26.40
CA ILE A 3 12.03 -64.33 -27.80
C ILE A 3 10.49 -64.35 -27.84
N THR A 4 9.75 -63.42 -28.45
CA THR A 4 9.50 -63.11 -29.88
C THR A 4 8.40 -62.03 -29.88
N GLY A 5 8.11 -61.21 -30.90
CA GLY A 5 8.11 -61.48 -32.33
C GLY A 5 7.64 -60.27 -33.15
N VAL A 6 7.74 -60.47 -34.47
CA VAL A 6 7.81 -59.51 -35.58
C VAL A 6 6.56 -59.62 -36.49
N ARG A 7 6.17 -58.51 -37.15
CA ARG A 7 5.77 -58.35 -38.59
C ARG A 7 5.05 -57.00 -38.75
N VAL A 8 5.49 -56.03 -39.55
CA VAL A 8 5.77 -55.93 -41.01
C VAL A 8 4.53 -56.13 -41.89
N GLY A 9 4.22 -55.08 -42.66
CA GLY A 9 3.27 -55.06 -43.77
C GLY A 9 3.22 -53.67 -44.44
N GLU A 10 4.16 -53.42 -45.36
CA GLU A 10 4.05 -52.40 -46.41
C GLU A 10 3.03 -52.85 -47.47
N THR A 11 2.35 -51.92 -48.15
CA THR A 11 2.57 -51.66 -49.60
C THR A 11 1.60 -50.61 -50.18
N GLU A 12 2.24 -49.66 -50.87
CA GLU A 12 1.93 -49.08 -52.19
C GLU A 12 0.73 -48.16 -52.49
N SER A 13 1.16 -47.02 -53.04
CA SER A 13 0.49 -45.96 -53.78
C SER A 13 -0.04 -46.37 -55.16
N LYS A 14 -1.11 -45.69 -55.62
CA LYS A 14 -1.38 -45.54 -57.07
C LYS A 14 -2.06 -44.19 -57.38
N ILE A 15 -1.43 -43.46 -58.31
CA ILE A 15 -1.89 -42.22 -58.96
C ILE A 15 -2.71 -42.60 -60.20
N ILE A 16 -3.86 -41.96 -60.44
CA ILE A 16 -4.45 -41.74 -61.77
C ILE A 16 -5.09 -40.35 -61.83
N SER A 17 -4.78 -39.62 -62.90
CA SER A 17 -5.23 -38.31 -63.34
C SER A 17 -6.59 -38.36 -64.07
N GLY A 18 -7.34 -37.23 -64.09
CA GLY A 18 -8.56 -37.15 -64.91
C GLY A 18 -9.38 -35.86 -64.81
N SER A 19 -9.00 -34.88 -65.65
CA SER A 19 -9.81 -33.92 -66.43
C SER A 19 -10.87 -32.98 -65.81
N ALA A 20 -10.78 -31.75 -66.31
CA ALA A 20 -11.67 -30.60 -66.19
C ALA A 20 -13.14 -30.85 -66.56
N GLY A 21 -14.03 -30.13 -65.88
CA GLY A 21 -15.46 -30.02 -66.18
C GLY A 21 -16.04 -28.78 -65.48
N ASP A 22 -16.05 -27.68 -66.22
CA ASP A 22 -16.61 -26.37 -65.89
C ASP A 22 -18.15 -26.43 -65.88
N LYS A 23 -18.81 -25.89 -64.84
CA LYS A 23 -20.13 -25.24 -64.94
C LYS A 23 -20.52 -24.46 -63.67
N PRO A 24 -21.15 -23.28 -63.80
CA PRO A 24 -21.25 -22.30 -62.73
C PRO A 24 -22.63 -22.24 -62.05
N GLY A 25 -22.63 -21.68 -60.84
CA GLY A 25 -23.70 -20.81 -60.36
C GLY A 25 -24.77 -21.45 -59.49
N GLN A 26 -24.65 -21.31 -58.16
CA GLN A 26 -25.82 -21.32 -57.28
C GLN A 26 -25.55 -20.56 -55.97
N ARG A 27 -26.25 -19.42 -55.81
CA ARG A 27 -26.64 -18.69 -54.58
C ARG A 27 -25.57 -18.07 -53.66
N ARG A 28 -25.55 -16.73 -53.64
CA ARG A 28 -25.34 -15.94 -52.41
C ARG A 28 -26.70 -15.39 -51.95
N PRO A 29 -27.15 -15.64 -50.71
CA PRO A 29 -28.06 -14.75 -50.02
C PRO A 29 -27.24 -13.70 -49.27
N ASN A 30 -27.60 -12.46 -49.60
CA ASN A 30 -27.32 -11.18 -48.98
C ASN A 30 -27.03 -11.22 -47.47
N GLU A 31 -25.83 -10.72 -47.14
CA GLU A 31 -25.54 -9.72 -46.09
C GLU A 31 -26.67 -9.52 -45.08
N ALA A 32 -26.63 -10.33 -44.02
CA ALA A 32 -27.39 -10.10 -42.80
C ALA A 32 -26.59 -9.16 -41.89
N ASP A 33 -27.28 -8.11 -41.48
CA ASP A 33 -26.98 -7.19 -40.39
C ASP A 33 -26.02 -7.76 -39.31
N GLU A 34 -24.81 -7.21 -39.23
CA GLU A 34 -23.97 -7.34 -38.04
C GLU A 34 -24.61 -6.53 -36.90
N ILE A 35 -25.55 -7.18 -36.21
CA ILE A 35 -25.97 -6.75 -34.88
C ILE A 35 -24.75 -6.92 -33.97
N PHE A 36 -24.13 -5.80 -33.62
CA PHE A 36 -23.02 -5.74 -32.67
C PHE A 36 -23.50 -6.20 -31.30
N TYR A 37 -23.31 -7.48 -30.98
CA TYR A 37 -23.60 -8.03 -29.67
C TYR A 37 -22.69 -7.37 -28.62
N MET A 38 -23.23 -6.40 -27.89
CA MET A 38 -22.63 -5.90 -26.66
C MET A 38 -22.58 -7.07 -25.66
N HIS A 39 -21.40 -7.67 -25.49
CA HIS A 39 -21.19 -8.66 -24.44
C HIS A 39 -21.30 -7.96 -23.06
N PRO A 40 -22.18 -8.42 -22.16
CA PRO A 40 -22.45 -7.74 -20.88
C PRO A 40 -21.28 -7.78 -19.88
N ASP A 41 -20.18 -8.47 -20.19
CA ASP A 41 -19.06 -8.73 -19.27
C ASP A 41 -17.81 -7.90 -19.54
N ILE A 42 -17.82 -7.02 -20.54
CA ILE A 42 -16.65 -6.25 -20.97
C ILE A 42 -16.95 -4.76 -20.84
N MET A 43 -16.18 -4.09 -20.00
CA MET A 43 -16.22 -2.63 -19.86
C MET A 43 -15.28 -2.02 -20.90
N TYR A 44 -15.78 -1.02 -21.63
CA TYR A 44 -15.01 -0.21 -22.57
C TYR A 44 -14.97 1.25 -22.12
N GLY A 45 -13.80 1.88 -22.21
CA GLY A 45 -13.63 3.30 -21.95
C GLY A 45 -12.49 3.64 -20.99
N GLU A 46 -11.86 4.79 -21.22
CA GLU A 46 -10.79 5.31 -20.37
C GLU A 46 -11.37 5.84 -19.06
N ILE A 47 -10.96 5.23 -17.94
CA ILE A 47 -11.31 5.67 -16.59
C ILE A 47 -10.37 6.82 -16.23
N SER A 48 -10.94 8.01 -15.99
CA SER A 48 -10.20 9.13 -15.42
C SER A 48 -10.36 9.13 -13.91
N ALA A 49 -9.25 9.14 -13.18
CA ALA A 49 -9.24 9.22 -11.73
C ALA A 49 -8.57 10.52 -11.24
N ARG A 50 -9.11 11.09 -10.17
CA ARG A 50 -8.51 12.20 -9.42
C ARG A 50 -8.41 11.83 -7.96
N ILE A 51 -7.27 12.13 -7.34
CA ILE A 51 -7.06 11.98 -5.91
C ILE A 51 -6.79 13.38 -5.32
N LYS A 52 -7.47 13.70 -4.22
CA LYS A 52 -7.12 14.85 -3.38
C LYS A 52 -6.58 14.32 -2.06
N LEU A 53 -5.41 14.82 -1.64
CA LEU A 53 -4.83 14.51 -0.35
C LEU A 53 -5.17 15.62 0.64
N HIS A 54 -5.63 15.23 1.82
CA HIS A 54 -5.74 16.08 2.99
C HIS A 54 -4.87 15.49 4.10
N VAL A 55 -4.09 16.34 4.77
CA VAL A 55 -3.20 15.92 5.87
C VAL A 55 -3.56 16.69 7.12
N ASP A 56 -3.98 15.96 8.15
CA ASP A 56 -4.33 16.50 9.46
C ASP A 56 -3.24 16.18 10.49
N GLY A 57 -3.05 17.12 11.42
CA GLY A 57 -2.14 16.98 12.56
C GLY A 57 -0.78 17.66 12.35
N SER A 58 0.05 17.58 13.40
CA SER A 58 1.40 18.16 13.42
C SER A 58 2.35 17.27 14.23
N GLY A 59 3.66 17.44 14.03
CA GLY A 59 4.67 16.62 14.71
C GLY A 59 4.86 15.24 14.09
N PHE A 60 4.99 14.21 14.93
CA PHE A 60 5.38 12.83 14.58
C PHE A 60 4.20 11.92 14.19
N HIS A 61 2.97 12.39 14.31
CA HIS A 61 1.77 11.65 13.93
C HIS A 61 0.89 12.56 13.07
N ARG A 62 0.50 12.06 11.88
CA ARG A 62 -0.41 12.75 10.97
C ARG A 62 -1.39 11.78 10.37
N ASN A 63 -2.62 12.24 10.14
CA ASN A 63 -3.63 11.46 9.45
C ASN A 63 -3.71 11.91 7.99
N PHE A 64 -3.51 10.97 7.06
CA PHE A 64 -3.56 11.22 5.62
C PHE A 64 -4.88 10.72 5.07
N THR A 65 -5.73 11.62 4.57
CA THR A 65 -7.01 11.30 3.97
C THR A 65 -6.98 11.53 2.46
N TYR A 66 -7.13 10.46 1.70
CA TYR A 66 -7.18 10.44 0.25
C TYR A 66 -8.62 10.36 -0.22
N HIS A 67 -9.09 11.44 -0.86
CA HIS A 67 -10.38 11.48 -1.53
C HIS A 67 -10.21 11.10 -3.00
N ILE A 68 -10.68 9.91 -3.36
CA ILE A 68 -10.60 9.38 -4.70
C ILE A 68 -11.92 9.61 -5.42
N LYS A 69 -11.84 10.16 -6.64
CA LYS A 69 -12.98 10.32 -7.55
C LYS A 69 -12.65 9.70 -8.90
N LEU A 70 -13.47 8.75 -9.32
CA LEU A 70 -13.48 8.15 -10.65
C LEU A 70 -14.55 8.85 -11.49
N ASN A 71 -14.14 9.43 -12.61
CA ASN A 71 -15.04 9.98 -13.62
C ASN A 71 -15.39 8.87 -14.63
N ASN A 72 -16.57 8.97 -15.23
CA ASN A 72 -17.08 8.00 -16.22
C ASN A 72 -17.18 6.57 -15.67
N PHE A 73 -17.44 6.43 -14.37
CA PHE A 73 -17.53 5.15 -13.70
C PHE A 73 -18.99 4.84 -13.34
N THR A 74 -19.59 3.86 -14.02
CA THR A 74 -21.01 3.51 -13.90
C THR A 74 -21.24 2.09 -13.38
N THR A 75 -20.17 1.36 -13.07
CA THR A 75 -20.24 -0.07 -12.74
C THR A 75 -20.41 -0.32 -11.25
N ASN A 76 -21.35 -1.22 -10.94
CA ASN A 76 -21.56 -1.78 -9.62
C ASN A 76 -20.61 -2.96 -9.39
N ASN A 77 -20.20 -3.21 -8.14
CA ASN A 77 -19.33 -4.32 -7.71
C ASN A 77 -17.85 -4.24 -8.13
N CYS A 78 -17.29 -3.03 -8.09
CA CYS A 78 -15.86 -2.83 -8.22
C CYS A 78 -15.25 -2.29 -6.93
N TYR A 79 -14.00 -2.66 -6.71
CA TYR A 79 -13.20 -2.25 -5.58
C TYR A 79 -12.05 -1.37 -6.07
N ILE A 80 -11.69 -0.41 -5.23
CA ILE A 80 -10.49 0.39 -5.40
C ILE A 80 -9.46 -0.05 -4.37
N SER A 81 -8.20 0.08 -4.71
CA SER A 81 -7.10 -0.11 -3.78
C SER A 81 -6.04 0.97 -3.97
N LEU A 82 -5.55 1.47 -2.83
CA LEU A 82 -4.36 2.31 -2.78
C LEU A 82 -3.22 1.49 -2.16
N HIS A 83 -2.12 1.41 -2.88
CA HIS A 83 -0.91 0.76 -2.41
C HIS A 83 0.18 1.80 -2.16
N PHE A 84 0.75 1.78 -0.95
CA PHE A 84 1.80 2.68 -0.50
C PHE A 84 3.05 1.89 -0.18
N VAL A 85 4.21 2.46 -0.51
CA VAL A 85 5.50 2.01 -0.01
C VAL A 85 6.02 3.11 0.92
N LEU A 86 5.93 2.87 2.22
CA LEU A 86 6.42 3.80 3.21
C LEU A 86 7.95 3.67 3.33
N PRO A 87 8.70 4.78 3.25
CA PRO A 87 10.13 4.76 3.54
C PRO A 87 10.35 4.37 5.00
N SER A 88 11.55 3.88 5.35
CA SER A 88 11.86 3.42 6.71
C SER A 88 11.59 4.49 7.78
N ALA A 89 11.66 5.77 7.44
CA ALA A 89 11.38 6.88 8.34
C ALA A 89 9.90 7.00 8.75
N LEU A 90 8.99 6.38 8.01
CA LEU A 90 7.55 6.40 8.26
C LEU A 90 7.04 4.99 8.53
N TYR A 91 6.00 4.90 9.36
CA TYR A 91 5.32 3.65 9.60
C TYR A 91 3.86 3.88 9.96
N VAL A 92 3.10 2.80 9.91
CA VAL A 92 1.75 2.73 10.44
C VAL A 92 1.76 1.68 11.54
N ASN A 93 1.11 1.99 12.66
CA ASN A 93 0.97 1.06 13.76
C ASN A 93 -0.04 -0.06 13.41
N ILE A 94 0.43 -1.32 13.42
CA ILE A 94 -0.42 -2.47 13.08
C ILE A 94 -1.59 -2.69 14.04
N ASN A 95 -1.45 -2.27 15.31
CA ASN A 95 -2.50 -2.38 16.30
C ASN A 95 -3.58 -1.33 16.04
N GLU A 96 -3.17 -0.10 15.73
CA GLU A 96 -4.09 0.96 15.30
C GLU A 96 -4.85 0.57 14.03
N LEU A 97 -4.18 -0.04 13.04
CA LEU A 97 -4.87 -0.60 11.87
C LEU A 97 -5.83 -1.74 12.22
N ALA A 98 -5.54 -2.54 13.25
CA ALA A 98 -6.46 -3.58 13.70
C ALA A 98 -7.72 -2.97 14.32
N ASP A 99 -7.57 -1.87 15.07
CA ASP A 99 -8.70 -1.18 15.69
C ASP A 99 -9.54 -0.44 14.65
N LEU A 100 -8.93 0.25 13.68
CA LEU A 100 -9.65 0.88 12.57
C LEU A 100 -10.45 -0.15 11.75
N ARG A 101 -9.88 -1.34 11.50
CA ARG A 101 -10.61 -2.43 10.83
C ARG A 101 -11.84 -2.88 11.61
N ARG A 102 -11.77 -2.90 12.94
CA ARG A 102 -12.87 -3.33 13.82
C ARG A 102 -13.98 -2.27 13.91
N VAL A 103 -13.60 -1.00 14.04
CA VAL A 103 -14.53 0.10 14.29
C VAL A 103 -15.12 0.64 12.99
N ASP A 104 -14.27 1.02 12.03
CA ASP A 104 -14.67 1.75 10.82
C ASP A 104 -14.95 0.84 9.63
N LYS A 105 -14.79 -0.48 9.80
CA LYS A 105 -14.96 -1.51 8.76
C LYS A 105 -14.15 -1.23 7.49
N ILE A 106 -13.03 -0.53 7.61
CA ILE A 106 -12.10 -0.31 6.51
C ILE A 106 -11.30 -1.58 6.24
N ASN A 107 -10.90 -1.82 4.99
CA ASN A 107 -10.01 -2.93 4.67
C ASN A 107 -8.61 -2.37 4.41
N ILE A 108 -7.76 -2.48 5.42
CA ILE A 108 -6.39 -2.00 5.36
C ILE A 108 -5.44 -3.01 6.00
N CYS A 109 -4.24 -3.11 5.46
CA CYS A 109 -3.26 -4.10 5.86
C CYS A 109 -1.86 -3.57 5.59
N SER A 110 -0.92 -4.11 6.36
CA SER A 110 0.50 -3.75 6.32
C SER A 110 1.35 -5.02 6.18
N VAL A 111 2.38 -4.95 5.32
CA VAL A 111 3.39 -6.00 5.09
C VAL A 111 4.77 -5.34 5.19
N GLY A 112 5.75 -6.05 5.76
CA GLY A 112 7.10 -5.53 5.98
C GLY A 112 7.36 -5.23 7.46
N GLU A 113 8.02 -4.11 7.74
CA GLU A 113 8.40 -3.71 9.10
C GLU A 113 7.19 -3.50 10.01
N LYS A 114 7.26 -4.01 11.24
CA LYS A 114 6.18 -3.96 12.25
C LYS A 114 6.65 -3.49 13.61
N ASN A 115 7.96 -3.55 13.88
CA ASN A 115 8.50 -3.08 15.14
C ASN A 115 8.47 -1.55 15.12
N ILE A 116 7.61 -0.95 15.93
CA ILE A 116 7.43 0.50 16.01
C ILE A 116 8.56 1.19 16.81
N GLU A 117 9.32 0.42 17.59
CA GLU A 117 10.39 0.93 18.46
C GLU A 117 11.74 1.11 17.76
N LEU A 118 11.86 0.63 16.51
CA LEU A 118 13.09 0.81 15.75
C LEU A 118 13.26 2.27 15.33
N PHE A 119 14.49 2.76 15.46
CA PHE A 119 14.96 3.95 14.76
C PHE A 119 14.92 3.72 13.25
N MET A 120 14.73 4.80 12.50
CA MET A 120 14.68 4.82 11.03
C MET A 120 15.83 4.03 10.40
N GLU A 121 17.05 4.21 10.90
CA GLU A 121 18.28 3.63 10.33
C GLU A 121 18.32 2.11 10.43
N ASN A 122 17.56 1.53 11.36
CA ASN A 122 17.47 0.08 11.55
C ASN A 122 16.17 -0.50 11.01
N ALA A 123 15.22 0.34 10.60
CA ALA A 123 13.90 -0.09 10.18
C ALA A 123 13.87 -0.40 8.68
N ASN A 124 13.14 -1.45 8.32
CA ASN A 124 12.84 -1.73 6.90
C ASN A 124 11.64 -0.91 6.43
N SER A 125 11.41 -0.89 5.11
CA SER A 125 10.21 -0.30 4.53
C SER A 125 8.94 -1.06 4.93
N GLN A 126 7.80 -0.36 4.84
CA GLN A 126 6.50 -0.94 5.12
C GLN A 126 5.55 -0.70 3.93
N ASN A 127 4.96 -1.77 3.41
CA ASN A 127 3.98 -1.71 2.34
C ASN A 127 2.58 -1.69 2.93
N ILE A 128 1.78 -0.68 2.59
CA ILE A 128 0.40 -0.55 3.05
C ILE A 128 -0.51 -0.73 1.87
N THR A 129 -1.57 -1.52 2.05
CA THR A 129 -2.64 -1.63 1.06
C THR A 129 -3.96 -1.31 1.73
N PHE A 130 -4.65 -0.31 1.20
CA PHE A 130 -6.04 -0.03 1.49
C PHE A 130 -6.89 -0.57 0.35
N CYS A 131 -8.08 -1.11 0.65
CA CYS A 131 -9.08 -1.45 -0.34
C CYS A 131 -10.50 -1.16 0.15
N SER A 132 -11.38 -0.78 -0.77
CA SER A 132 -12.77 -0.52 -0.44
C SER A 132 -13.65 -0.66 -1.67
N LEU A 133 -14.94 -0.90 -1.45
CA LEU A 133 -15.94 -0.88 -2.50
C LEU A 133 -16.08 0.56 -3.03
N ILE A 134 -16.18 0.71 -4.35
CA ILE A 134 -16.44 2.02 -4.95
C ILE A 134 -17.91 2.37 -4.77
N ASN A 135 -18.19 3.52 -4.17
CA ASN A 135 -19.55 4.02 -3.98
C ASN A 135 -19.78 5.25 -4.87
N ASN A 136 -20.63 5.12 -5.89
CA ASN A 136 -20.94 6.21 -6.86
C ASN A 136 -19.68 6.88 -7.44
N GLY A 137 -18.67 6.08 -7.81
CA GLY A 137 -17.41 6.58 -8.34
C GLY A 137 -16.53 7.32 -7.33
N THR A 138 -16.83 7.24 -6.02
CA THR A 138 -16.05 7.89 -4.97
C THR A 138 -15.57 6.89 -3.92
N CYS A 139 -14.44 7.21 -3.29
CA CYS A 139 -13.89 6.47 -2.17
C CYS A 139 -13.05 7.41 -1.30
N ILE A 140 -13.05 7.17 0.02
CA ILE A 140 -12.23 7.89 0.98
C ILE A 140 -11.36 6.86 1.70
N ALA A 141 -10.06 7.11 1.74
CA ALA A 141 -9.09 6.29 2.45
C ALA A 141 -8.33 7.16 3.47
N SER A 142 -8.41 6.81 4.75
CA SER A 142 -7.68 7.50 5.81
C SER A 142 -6.60 6.60 6.39
N LEU A 143 -5.40 7.13 6.58
CA LEU A 143 -4.24 6.41 7.09
C LEU A 143 -3.50 7.22 8.16
N PRO A 144 -3.44 6.74 9.42
CA PRO A 144 -2.57 7.33 10.43
C PRO A 144 -1.12 6.94 10.15
N ILE A 145 -0.29 7.91 9.76
CA ILE A 145 1.13 7.70 9.51
C ILE A 145 1.93 8.34 10.66
N HIS A 146 2.88 7.57 11.16
CA HIS A 146 3.77 7.93 12.25
C HIS A 146 5.20 8.04 11.72
N GLN A 147 5.99 8.86 12.39
CA GLN A 147 7.41 9.02 12.10
C GLN A 147 8.24 8.24 13.08
N ARG A 148 9.31 7.64 12.59
CA ARG A 148 10.33 7.04 13.44
C ARG A 148 11.29 8.09 13.93
N TYR A 149 11.78 7.87 15.15
CA TYR A 149 12.98 8.56 15.59
C TYR A 149 14.17 8.21 14.70
N GLN A 150 15.06 9.16 14.56
CA GLN A 150 16.30 9.03 13.81
C GLN A 150 17.46 9.17 14.77
N TYR A 151 18.59 8.57 14.45
CA TYR A 151 19.79 8.80 15.25
C TYR A 151 20.19 10.27 15.18
N PRO A 152 20.65 10.85 16.31
CA PRO A 152 21.14 12.20 16.29
C PRO A 152 22.41 12.28 15.41
N LYS A 153 22.58 13.42 14.74
CA LYS A 153 23.70 13.68 13.83
C LYS A 153 24.47 14.91 14.30
N GLU A 154 25.74 15.00 13.92
CA GLU A 154 26.52 16.21 14.16
C GLU A 154 25.88 17.36 13.37
N ASN A 155 25.61 18.48 14.04
CA ASN A 155 24.87 19.60 13.46
C ASN A 155 23.46 19.23 12.98
N GLY A 156 22.82 18.27 13.65
CA GLY A 156 21.42 17.89 13.39
C GLY A 156 20.48 19.11 13.48
N ASP A 157 19.60 19.24 12.49
CA ASP A 157 18.57 20.27 12.44
C ASP A 157 17.28 19.65 11.90
N TYR A 158 17.04 19.71 10.58
CA TYR A 158 15.88 19.09 9.96
C TYR A 158 16.25 18.21 8.75
N GLU A 159 15.47 17.15 8.52
CA GLU A 159 15.57 16.31 7.33
C GLU A 159 14.21 16.15 6.65
N ASN A 160 14.20 16.08 5.32
CA ASN A 160 12.99 15.94 4.52
C ASN A 160 12.72 14.47 4.22
N ILE A 161 11.59 13.97 4.70
CA ILE A 161 11.09 12.64 4.35
C ILE A 161 10.08 12.79 3.21
N ILE A 162 10.27 12.04 2.13
CA ILE A 162 9.38 12.08 0.97
C ILE A 162 8.43 10.89 1.03
N LEU A 163 7.13 11.16 1.15
CA LEU A 163 6.09 10.16 0.94
C LEU A 163 5.67 10.20 -0.53
N LYS A 164 6.01 9.13 -1.25
CA LYS A 164 5.69 8.99 -2.66
C LYS A 164 4.19 8.81 -2.87
N LYS A 165 3.68 9.27 -4.02
CA LYS A 165 2.30 8.99 -4.42
C LYS A 165 1.98 7.47 -4.42
N PRO A 166 0.76 7.08 -4.04
CA PRO A 166 0.34 5.68 -4.05
C PRO A 166 0.15 5.14 -5.47
N ILE A 167 0.16 3.82 -5.59
CA ILE A 167 -0.35 3.14 -6.78
C ILE A 167 -1.87 2.99 -6.64
N LEU A 168 -2.63 3.47 -7.64
CA LEU A 168 -4.08 3.34 -7.69
C LEU A 168 -4.48 2.13 -8.51
N LEU A 169 -5.23 1.23 -7.89
CA LEU A 169 -5.64 -0.04 -8.47
C LEU A 169 -7.16 -0.17 -8.47
N ILE A 170 -7.71 -0.76 -9.53
CA ILE A 170 -9.12 -1.11 -9.62
C ILE A 170 -9.29 -2.61 -9.87
N GLY A 171 -10.23 -3.22 -9.14
CA GLY A 171 -10.63 -4.60 -9.30
C GLY A 171 -12.13 -4.67 -9.57
N CYS A 172 -12.52 -5.18 -10.74
CA CYS A 172 -13.93 -5.35 -11.14
C CYS A 172 -14.21 -6.81 -11.49
N LYS A 173 -15.45 -7.27 -11.26
CA LYS A 173 -15.88 -8.61 -11.70
C LYS A 173 -15.93 -8.66 -13.23
N GLN A 174 -16.44 -7.59 -13.82
CA GLN A 174 -16.39 -7.37 -15.27
C GLN A 174 -14.96 -7.09 -15.72
N ARG A 175 -14.64 -7.57 -16.92
CA ARG A 175 -13.31 -7.40 -17.49
C ARG A 175 -13.16 -5.97 -18.01
N ILE A 176 -12.21 -5.23 -17.44
CA ILE A 176 -11.69 -3.97 -18.02
C ILE A 176 -10.54 -4.34 -18.97
N LYS A 177 -10.66 -4.02 -20.26
CA LYS A 177 -9.67 -4.46 -21.27
C LYS A 177 -8.52 -3.46 -21.46
N GLU A 178 -8.77 -2.20 -21.15
CA GLU A 178 -7.91 -1.05 -21.41
C GLU A 178 -6.64 -1.08 -20.57
N TYR A 179 -6.75 -1.56 -19.33
CA TYR A 179 -5.65 -1.55 -18.36
C TYR A 179 -5.04 -2.94 -18.20
N ARG A 180 -3.73 -3.02 -18.01
CA ARG A 180 -3.04 -4.29 -17.74
C ARG A 180 -3.28 -4.73 -16.29
N VAL A 181 -3.22 -6.04 -16.07
CA VAL A 181 -3.22 -6.58 -14.70
C VAL A 181 -1.94 -6.11 -14.01
N SER A 182 -2.08 -5.49 -12.84
CA SER A 182 -0.94 -4.97 -12.08
C SER A 182 -0.13 -6.14 -11.50
N LYS A 183 1.18 -5.93 -11.38
CA LYS A 183 2.11 -6.83 -10.67
C LYS A 183 2.37 -6.38 -9.24
N THR A 184 1.68 -5.33 -8.78
CA THR A 184 1.82 -4.81 -7.42
C THR A 184 1.43 -5.88 -6.42
N ASP A 185 2.29 -6.10 -5.42
CA ASP A 185 2.04 -7.06 -4.35
C ASP A 185 1.07 -6.46 -3.33
N ILE A 186 -0.21 -6.69 -3.58
CA ILE A 186 -1.31 -6.29 -2.72
C ILE A 186 -1.39 -7.32 -1.59
N CYS A 187 -1.57 -6.85 -0.35
CA CYS A 187 -1.69 -7.75 0.78
C CYS A 187 -2.85 -8.79 0.60
N PRO A 188 -2.80 -9.93 1.31
CA PRO A 188 -3.81 -10.98 1.19
C PRO A 188 -5.26 -10.52 1.44
N LEU A 189 -5.47 -9.58 2.38
CA LEU A 189 -6.81 -9.07 2.71
C LEU A 189 -7.51 -8.48 1.48
N CYS A 190 -6.78 -7.66 0.71
CA CYS A 190 -7.32 -7.00 -0.48
C CYS A 190 -7.21 -7.89 -1.72
N ALA A 191 -6.15 -8.70 -1.84
CA ALA A 191 -5.99 -9.64 -2.94
C ALA A 191 -7.17 -10.63 -3.03
N ASN A 192 -7.70 -11.07 -1.88
CA ASN A 192 -8.84 -12.00 -1.82
C ASN A 192 -10.18 -11.36 -2.24
N MET A 193 -10.28 -10.03 -2.30
CA MET A 193 -11.52 -9.37 -2.70
C MET A 193 -11.78 -9.48 -4.20
N MET A 194 -10.73 -9.39 -5.01
CA MET A 194 -10.81 -9.37 -6.48
C MET A 194 -9.66 -10.15 -7.10
N ILE A 195 -9.97 -11.01 -8.08
CA ILE A 195 -8.99 -11.90 -8.74
C ILE A 195 -7.96 -11.10 -9.55
N LYS A 196 -8.37 -9.97 -10.16
CA LYS A 196 -7.52 -9.17 -11.04
C LYS A 196 -7.60 -7.71 -10.66
N TRP A 197 -6.45 -7.16 -10.27
CA TRP A 197 -6.25 -5.75 -10.02
C TRP A 197 -5.55 -5.11 -11.20
N ARG A 198 -5.95 -3.89 -11.55
CA ARG A 198 -5.40 -3.16 -12.70
C ARG A 198 -4.99 -1.77 -12.25
N GLU A 199 -3.80 -1.37 -12.65
CA GLU A 199 -3.30 -0.03 -12.37
C GLU A 199 -3.94 0.97 -13.33
N ILE A 200 -4.47 2.05 -12.76
CA ILE A 200 -5.11 3.12 -13.52
C ILE A 200 -4.36 4.44 -13.28
N PRO A 201 -4.17 5.25 -14.33
CA PRO A 201 -3.58 6.57 -14.17
C PRO A 201 -4.55 7.49 -13.41
N TYR A 202 -3.99 8.43 -12.66
CA TYR A 202 -4.76 9.44 -11.96
C TYR A 202 -4.00 10.76 -11.88
N VAL A 203 -4.76 11.83 -11.68
CA VAL A 203 -4.24 13.16 -11.36
C VAL A 203 -4.31 13.37 -9.86
N ILE A 204 -3.22 13.85 -9.27
CA ILE A 204 -3.15 14.25 -7.87
C ILE A 204 -2.62 15.66 -7.78
N ASP A 205 -3.16 16.45 -6.86
CA ASP A 205 -2.82 17.87 -6.73
C ASP A 205 -1.36 18.05 -6.23
N GLU A 206 -0.86 17.13 -5.39
CA GLU A 206 0.54 17.07 -4.93
C GLU A 206 1.18 15.75 -5.35
N ILE A 207 2.28 15.81 -6.11
CA ILE A 207 2.93 14.59 -6.67
C ILE A 207 3.59 13.76 -5.57
N ASP A 208 4.31 14.39 -4.65
CA ASP A 208 4.91 13.74 -3.48
C ASP A 208 4.77 14.66 -2.27
N TYR A 209 4.47 14.09 -1.10
CA TYR A 209 4.32 14.86 0.13
C TYR A 209 5.65 14.91 0.89
N ILE A 210 6.14 16.12 1.16
CA ILE A 210 7.39 16.35 1.90
C ILE A 210 7.08 16.58 3.37
N TRP A 211 7.60 15.71 4.23
CA TRP A 211 7.48 15.80 5.68
C TRP A 211 8.83 16.09 6.30
N THR A 212 9.03 17.34 6.69
CA THR A 212 10.23 17.80 7.40
C THR A 212 10.21 17.37 8.86
N VAL A 213 11.30 16.74 9.33
CA VAL A 213 11.46 16.21 10.69
C VAL A 213 12.65 16.80 11.41
N PRO A 214 12.54 17.07 12.72
CA PRO A 214 13.69 17.47 13.51
C PRO A 214 14.59 16.27 13.80
N ILE A 215 15.91 16.48 13.75
CA ILE A 215 16.94 15.52 14.12
C ILE A 215 17.71 16.04 15.32
N GLY A 216 17.98 15.16 16.28
CA GLY A 216 18.83 15.50 17.42
C GLY A 216 20.24 15.89 16.99
N ASN A 217 20.78 16.94 17.62
CA ASN A 217 22.15 17.38 17.37
C ASN A 217 23.11 16.80 18.41
N THR A 218 24.01 15.92 17.98
CA THR A 218 24.99 15.28 18.88
C THR A 218 25.98 16.27 19.48
N SER A 219 26.20 17.44 18.86
CA SER A 219 27.11 18.48 19.36
C SER A 219 26.69 19.06 20.70
N PHE A 220 25.38 18.99 21.04
CA PHE A 220 24.89 19.43 22.35
C PHE A 220 24.96 18.35 23.44
N SER A 221 25.30 17.11 23.09
CA SER A 221 25.31 15.98 24.02
C SER A 221 26.17 16.21 25.27
N PRO A 222 27.41 16.75 25.18
CA PRO A 222 28.23 17.02 26.38
C PRO A 222 27.58 18.05 27.31
N CYS A 223 27.04 19.12 26.74
CA CYS A 223 26.38 20.20 27.49
C CYS A 223 25.13 19.67 28.23
N VAL A 224 24.26 18.96 27.51
CA VAL A 224 23.05 18.34 28.07
C VAL A 224 23.42 17.34 29.17
N THR A 225 24.46 16.54 28.97
CA THR A 225 24.94 15.57 29.96
C THR A 225 25.44 16.27 31.23
N CYS A 226 26.29 17.30 31.10
CA CYS A 226 26.79 18.04 32.25
C CYS A 226 25.67 18.70 33.05
N ILE A 227 24.73 19.37 32.37
CA ILE A 227 23.59 20.02 33.02
C ILE A 227 22.75 18.97 33.76
N THR A 228 22.40 17.87 33.09
CA THR A 228 21.59 16.79 33.67
C THR A 228 22.28 16.18 34.90
N LEU A 229 23.59 15.95 34.83
CA LEU A 229 24.35 15.41 35.95
C LEU A 229 24.36 16.38 37.14
N LEU A 230 24.63 17.66 36.90
CA LEU A 230 24.63 18.69 37.94
C LEU A 230 23.26 18.82 38.60
N THR A 231 22.18 18.90 37.82
CA THR A 231 20.82 18.98 38.36
C THR A 231 20.45 17.73 39.15
N THR A 232 20.90 16.56 38.70
CA THR A 232 20.66 15.29 39.40
C THR A 232 21.42 15.25 40.73
N ILE A 233 22.68 15.66 40.77
CA ILE A 233 23.48 15.72 42.00
C ILE A 233 22.85 16.70 42.99
N ILE A 234 22.52 17.93 42.54
CA ILE A 234 21.90 18.96 43.40
C ILE A 234 20.56 18.47 43.95
N GLY A 235 19.70 17.91 43.08
CA GLY A 235 18.42 17.34 43.49
C GLY A 235 18.58 16.21 44.50
N THR A 236 19.55 15.33 44.29
CA THR A 236 19.84 14.21 45.18
C THR A 236 20.33 14.69 46.54
N VAL A 237 21.25 15.65 46.59
CA VAL A 237 21.74 16.25 47.85
C VAL A 237 20.61 16.93 48.60
N PHE A 238 19.74 17.65 47.90
CA PHE A 238 18.57 18.30 48.51
C PHE A 238 17.62 17.28 49.13
N LEU A 239 17.28 16.21 48.39
CA LEU A 239 16.42 15.13 48.88
C LEU A 239 17.04 14.38 50.07
N MET A 240 18.34 14.09 50.02
CA MET A 240 19.03 13.47 51.15
C MET A 240 19.03 14.38 52.38
N GLY A 241 19.24 15.68 52.19
CA GLY A 241 19.19 16.66 53.26
C GLY A 241 17.80 16.80 53.91
N THR A 242 16.72 16.71 53.12
CA THR A 242 15.36 16.74 53.67
C THR A 242 15.04 15.47 54.43
N ILE A 243 15.38 14.29 53.89
CA ILE A 243 15.19 12.99 54.57
C ILE A 243 15.95 12.97 55.90
N TRP A 244 17.23 13.36 55.90
CA TRP A 244 18.06 13.36 57.10
C TRP A 244 17.50 14.27 58.20
N LYS A 245 17.04 15.47 57.83
CA LYS A 245 16.42 16.40 58.79
C LYS A 245 15.11 15.85 59.36
N THR A 246 14.29 15.17 58.56
CA THR A 246 13.04 14.57 59.01
C THR A 246 13.30 13.42 59.98
N MET A 247 14.19 12.49 59.64
CA MET A 247 14.56 11.37 60.52
C MET A 247 15.16 11.85 61.84
N SER A 248 16.04 12.86 61.80
CA SER A 248 16.62 13.42 63.02
C SER A 248 15.58 14.06 63.94
N LYS A 249 14.52 14.68 63.38
CA LYS A 249 13.41 15.24 64.17
C LYS A 249 12.50 14.17 64.77
N GLU A 250 12.29 13.05 64.08
CA GLU A 250 11.51 11.93 64.62
C GLU A 250 12.26 11.26 65.78
N HIS A 251 13.57 11.02 65.63
CA HIS A 251 14.40 10.49 66.72
C HIS A 251 14.46 11.39 67.97
N LEU A 252 14.39 12.72 67.80
CA LEU A 252 14.34 13.67 68.91
C LEU A 252 12.97 13.78 69.58
N LYS A 253 11.89 13.27 68.97
CA LYS A 253 10.55 13.23 69.58
C LYS A 253 10.28 11.95 70.36
N GLU A 254 11.08 10.91 70.17
CA GLU A 254 10.94 9.60 70.82
C GLU A 254 11.78 9.45 72.10
N ASN A 255 12.64 10.43 72.43
CA ASN A 255 13.40 10.56 73.69
C ASN A 255 12.83 11.69 74.56
#